data_AF-A0A7Z0DN01-F1
#
_entry.id   AF-A0A7Z0DN01-F1
#
_cell.length_a   1.000
_cell.length_b   1.000
_cell.length_c   1.000
_cell.angle_alpha   90.00
_cell.angle_beta   90.00
_cell.angle_gamma   90.00
#
_symmetry.space_group_name_H-M   'P 1'
#
loop_
_entity.id
_entity.type
_entity.pdbx_description
1 polymer ?
#
loop_
_entity_poly.entity_id
_entity_poly.type
_entity_poly.pdbx_seq_one_letter_code
_entity_poly.pdbx_strand_id
1 'polypeptide(L)'
;MDLADRQAVGDVDATEWDLGREIDAITGAVDQNDAAVHAQRLIDTCSAVRRLNAVPTSRRLVGDACAELVECCAFGRAVLSRVEHATWRPMTGRFVTGRSESEWLETWIDRPIELDEMLVETRVVHDHQPVLVEDTARSRVYRPMIIDAGRSGSYVVAPVVVRGEVVALLHADHGPVSKRCDGVDRDVLWTFAQGFGLIYERLLLAEEYRAQRTRLHDALASTQHLLSSPSGDLVPDGIDEGGPLCGPLLGGVLDEVVGPQAVESGAGTLAEVTEEPLTSRERDVLELMAVGATNPMIASELVISASTVKSHVRHILRKLGAVNRAQAIARYLGSPD
;
A
#
# COMPACT_ATOMS: atom_id res chain seq x y z
N MET A 1 -56.51 5.15 62.21
CA MET A 1 -55.53 5.39 61.13
C MET A 1 -54.37 4.47 61.45
N ASP A 2 -54.31 3.40 60.68
CA ASP A 2 -53.90 2.06 61.08
C ASP A 2 -52.37 1.88 61.09
N LEU A 3 -51.83 1.12 62.05
CA LEU A 3 -50.39 0.83 62.16
C LEU A 3 -49.87 -0.03 60.98
N ALA A 4 -50.77 -0.70 60.24
CA ALA A 4 -50.43 -1.53 59.10
C ALA A 4 -49.97 -0.73 57.86
N ASP A 5 -50.43 0.52 57.69
CA ASP A 5 -50.12 1.33 56.50
C ASP A 5 -48.71 1.95 56.54
N ARG A 6 -48.11 2.06 57.73
CA ARG A 6 -46.72 2.53 57.90
C ARG A 6 -45.67 1.46 57.60
N GLN A 7 -46.05 0.18 57.64
CA GLN A 7 -45.10 -0.94 57.47
C GLN A 7 -44.89 -1.30 55.99
N ALA A 8 -45.88 -1.04 55.12
CA ALA A 8 -45.77 -1.24 53.67
C ALA A 8 -44.93 -0.16 52.97
N VAL A 9 -44.92 1.09 53.49
CA VAL A 9 -44.13 2.19 52.89
C VAL A 9 -42.63 2.02 53.15
N GLY A 10 -42.23 1.44 54.30
CA GLY A 10 -40.82 1.20 54.62
C GLY A 10 -40.19 -0.01 53.90
N ASP A 11 -41.01 -0.97 53.45
CA ASP A 11 -40.54 -2.18 52.77
C ASP A 11 -40.29 -1.93 51.26
N VAL A 12 -41.08 -1.04 50.65
CA VAL A 12 -40.87 -0.57 49.26
C VAL A 12 -39.61 0.28 49.15
N ASP A 13 -39.38 1.21 50.10
CA ASP A 13 -38.14 2.00 50.15
C ASP A 13 -36.90 1.11 50.33
N ALA A 14 -37.00 0.03 51.14
CA ALA A 14 -35.90 -0.90 51.36
C ALA A 14 -35.60 -1.78 50.14
N THR A 15 -36.62 -2.24 49.40
CA THR A 15 -36.43 -3.03 48.17
C THR A 15 -35.97 -2.17 46.98
N GLU A 16 -36.43 -0.92 46.88
CA GLU A 16 -35.96 0.03 45.86
C GLU A 16 -34.49 0.43 46.08
N TRP A 17 -34.07 0.59 47.34
CA TRP A 17 -32.65 0.81 47.71
C TRP A 17 -31.74 -0.40 47.46
N ASP A 18 -32.28 -1.62 47.53
CA ASP A 18 -31.52 -2.85 47.27
C ASP A 18 -31.33 -3.10 45.77
N LEU A 19 -32.37 -2.87 44.98
CA LEU A 19 -32.30 -2.91 43.51
C LEU A 19 -31.35 -1.85 42.94
N GLY A 20 -31.34 -0.63 43.51
CA GLY A 20 -30.41 0.42 43.09
C GLY A 20 -28.93 0.01 43.29
N ARG A 21 -28.60 -0.59 44.43
CA ARG A 21 -27.24 -1.10 44.70
C ARG A 21 -26.86 -2.29 43.82
N GLU A 22 -27.80 -3.17 43.53
CA GLU A 22 -27.58 -4.31 42.64
C GLU A 22 -27.35 -3.86 41.19
N ILE A 23 -28.11 -2.87 40.71
CA ILE A 23 -27.88 -2.22 39.40
C ILE A 23 -26.52 -1.55 39.35
N ASP A 24 -26.16 -0.73 40.35
CA ASP A 24 -24.85 -0.06 40.40
C ASP A 24 -23.68 -1.07 40.41
N ALA A 25 -23.84 -2.18 41.14
CA ALA A 25 -22.84 -3.26 41.18
C ALA A 25 -22.71 -3.97 39.82
N ILE A 26 -23.83 -4.25 39.14
CA ILE A 26 -23.82 -4.86 37.80
C ILE A 26 -23.22 -3.89 36.78
N THR A 27 -23.60 -2.62 36.79
CA THR A 27 -23.03 -1.60 35.90
C THR A 27 -21.53 -1.47 36.11
N GLY A 28 -21.06 -1.39 37.37
CA GLY A 28 -19.63 -1.35 37.67
C GLY A 28 -18.87 -2.60 37.21
N ALA A 29 -19.49 -3.78 37.29
CA ALA A 29 -18.90 -5.03 36.80
C ALA A 29 -18.85 -5.10 35.26
N VAL A 30 -19.89 -4.60 34.58
CA VAL A 30 -19.92 -4.48 33.11
C VAL A 30 -18.84 -3.52 32.63
N ASP A 31 -18.72 -2.35 33.25
CA ASP A 31 -17.70 -1.36 32.90
C ASP A 31 -16.28 -1.90 33.08
N GLN A 32 -16.03 -2.66 34.17
CA GLN A 32 -14.75 -3.34 34.39
C GLN A 32 -14.46 -4.41 33.35
N ASN A 33 -15.47 -5.19 32.97
CA ASN A 33 -15.34 -6.20 31.92
C ASN A 33 -15.04 -5.54 30.55
N ASP A 34 -15.73 -4.46 30.21
CA ASP A 34 -15.51 -3.74 28.96
C ASP A 34 -14.12 -3.09 28.90
N ALA A 35 -13.65 -2.51 30.01
CA ALA A 35 -12.30 -2.00 30.12
C ALA A 35 -11.23 -3.11 29.97
N ALA A 36 -11.47 -4.28 30.57
CA ALA A 36 -10.58 -5.44 30.44
C ALA A 36 -10.53 -5.97 28.99
N VAL A 37 -11.68 -6.07 28.33
CA VAL A 37 -11.77 -6.46 26.91
C VAL A 37 -11.04 -5.44 26.03
N HIS A 38 -11.23 -4.14 26.26
CA HIS A 38 -10.51 -3.10 25.54
C HIS A 38 -8.98 -3.23 25.72
N ALA A 39 -8.51 -3.33 26.96
CA ALA A 39 -7.08 -3.49 27.24
C ALA A 39 -6.49 -4.72 26.52
N GLN A 40 -7.22 -5.84 26.51
CA GLN A 40 -6.79 -7.04 25.81
C GLN A 40 -6.66 -6.82 24.30
N ARG A 41 -7.64 -6.15 23.66
CA ARG A 41 -7.56 -5.86 22.23
C ARG A 41 -6.35 -5.00 21.86
N LEU A 42 -5.99 -4.02 22.70
CA LEU A 42 -4.77 -3.22 22.49
C LEU A 42 -3.50 -4.05 22.66
N ILE A 43 -3.45 -4.98 23.62
CA ILE A 43 -2.33 -5.92 23.79
C ILE A 43 -2.17 -6.82 22.58
N ASP A 44 -3.26 -7.36 22.05
CA ASP A 44 -3.26 -8.21 20.86
C ASP A 44 -2.76 -7.43 19.63
N THR A 45 -3.19 -6.17 19.51
CA THR A 45 -2.74 -5.23 18.48
C THR A 45 -1.24 -4.96 18.57
N CYS A 46 -0.71 -4.70 19.77
CA CYS A 46 0.73 -4.52 19.98
C CYS A 46 1.52 -5.79 19.61
N SER A 47 0.95 -6.96 19.88
CA SER A 47 1.55 -8.25 19.50
C SER A 47 1.56 -8.45 17.99
N ALA A 48 0.50 -8.04 17.29
CA ALA A 48 0.43 -8.03 15.83
C ALA A 48 1.48 -7.12 15.19
N VAL A 49 1.61 -5.88 15.68
CA VAL A 49 2.65 -4.94 15.25
C VAL A 49 4.06 -5.54 15.48
N ARG A 50 4.28 -6.21 16.62
CA ARG A 50 5.57 -6.88 16.90
C ARG A 50 5.86 -8.01 15.91
N ARG A 51 4.86 -8.80 15.47
CA ARG A 51 5.06 -9.82 14.43
C ARG A 51 5.43 -9.20 13.10
N LEU A 52 4.73 -8.15 12.69
CA LEU A 52 5.07 -7.39 11.48
C LEU A 52 6.47 -6.79 11.53
N ASN A 53 6.97 -6.45 12.71
CA ASN A 53 8.32 -5.93 12.88
C ASN A 53 9.43 -6.93 12.48
N ALA A 54 9.13 -8.23 12.50
CA ALA A 54 10.06 -9.30 12.08
C ALA A 54 10.08 -9.53 10.55
N VAL A 55 9.18 -8.89 9.80
CA VAL A 55 9.10 -9.03 8.35
C VAL A 55 10.30 -8.34 7.67
N PRO A 56 10.96 -8.97 6.69
CA PRO A 56 12.22 -8.47 6.14
C PRO A 56 12.09 -7.36 5.09
N THR A 57 10.91 -7.21 4.48
CA THR A 57 10.69 -6.31 3.34
C THR A 57 9.39 -5.55 3.42
N SER A 58 9.37 -4.34 2.86
CA SER A 58 8.20 -3.46 2.81
C SER A 58 7.02 -4.13 2.09
N ARG A 59 7.30 -4.84 0.99
CA ARG A 59 6.29 -5.59 0.22
C ARG A 59 5.58 -6.64 1.07
N ARG A 60 6.33 -7.42 1.85
CA ARG A 60 5.74 -8.46 2.69
C ARG A 60 4.97 -7.84 3.86
N LEU A 61 5.46 -6.73 4.41
CA LEU A 61 4.75 -5.97 5.44
C LEU A 61 3.37 -5.52 4.94
N VAL A 62 3.29 -4.93 3.74
CA VAL A 62 2.03 -4.56 3.09
C VAL A 62 1.12 -5.76 2.87
N GLY A 63 1.69 -6.91 2.45
CA GLY A 63 0.93 -8.14 2.21
C GLY A 63 0.33 -8.75 3.48
N ASP A 64 1.05 -8.68 4.60
CA ASP A 64 0.67 -9.33 5.86
C ASP A 64 -0.21 -8.41 6.75
N ALA A 65 -0.25 -7.10 6.49
CA ALA A 65 -0.94 -6.09 7.33
C ALA A 65 -2.43 -6.38 7.57
N CYS A 66 -3.20 -6.60 6.49
CA CYS A 66 -4.63 -6.85 6.61
C CYS A 66 -4.92 -8.21 7.25
N ALA A 67 -4.03 -9.19 7.07
CA ALA A 67 -4.13 -10.49 7.74
C ALA A 67 -3.99 -10.34 9.25
N GLU A 68 -3.00 -9.60 9.72
CA GLU A 68 -2.80 -9.34 11.15
C GLU A 68 -3.97 -8.57 11.80
N LEU A 69 -4.56 -7.61 11.10
CA LEU A 69 -5.76 -6.91 11.58
C LEU A 69 -6.95 -7.85 11.77
N VAL A 70 -7.19 -8.72 10.79
CA VAL A 70 -8.34 -9.64 10.81
C VAL A 70 -8.12 -10.80 11.77
N GLU A 71 -6.95 -11.45 11.70
CA GLU A 71 -6.67 -12.69 12.42
C GLU A 71 -6.29 -12.43 13.88
N CYS A 72 -5.83 -11.23 14.22
CA CYS A 72 -5.30 -10.95 15.57
C CYS A 72 -5.83 -9.68 16.23
N CYS A 73 -6.44 -8.73 15.49
CA CYS A 73 -6.99 -7.50 16.08
C CYS A 73 -8.54 -7.51 16.15
N ALA A 74 -9.14 -8.67 15.89
CA ALA A 74 -10.57 -8.93 15.95
C ALA A 74 -11.42 -8.06 15.01
N PHE A 75 -10.90 -7.75 13.82
CA PHE A 75 -11.69 -7.18 12.73
C PHE A 75 -12.26 -8.26 11.82
N GLY A 76 -13.45 -8.03 11.28
CA GLY A 76 -14.06 -8.89 10.26
C GLY A 76 -13.44 -8.70 8.89
N ARG A 77 -12.99 -7.47 8.62
CA ARG A 77 -12.39 -7.08 7.35
C ARG A 77 -11.42 -5.93 7.54
N ALA A 78 -10.35 -5.96 6.77
CA ALA A 78 -9.38 -4.86 6.67
C ALA A 78 -8.98 -4.63 5.21
N VAL A 79 -8.80 -3.37 4.83
CA VAL A 79 -8.31 -2.95 3.52
C VAL A 79 -7.20 -1.92 3.73
N LEU A 80 -6.08 -2.13 3.05
CA LEU A 80 -4.97 -1.19 3.00
C LEU A 80 -4.98 -0.51 1.64
N SER A 81 -5.03 0.82 1.67
CA SER A 81 -5.05 1.67 0.49
C SER A 81 -3.85 2.59 0.49
N ARG A 82 -3.30 2.90 -0.69
CA ARG A 82 -2.26 3.91 -0.82
C ARG A 82 -2.87 5.29 -0.98
N VAL A 83 -2.20 6.32 -0.46
CA VAL A 83 -2.48 7.71 -0.75
C VAL A 83 -1.34 8.27 -1.60
N GLU A 84 -1.69 8.84 -2.75
CA GLU A 84 -0.76 9.55 -3.64
C GLU A 84 -1.46 10.80 -4.18
N HIS A 85 -0.86 11.97 -3.95
CA HIS A 85 -1.40 13.28 -4.34
C HIS A 85 -2.81 13.52 -3.75
N ALA A 86 -3.83 13.63 -4.61
CA ALA A 86 -5.24 13.83 -4.25
C ALA A 86 -6.08 12.56 -4.48
N THR A 87 -5.43 11.39 -4.51
CA THR A 87 -6.12 10.11 -4.73
C THR A 87 -5.72 9.09 -3.70
N TRP A 88 -6.64 8.20 -3.40
CA TRP A 88 -6.34 6.96 -2.71
C TRP A 88 -6.76 5.76 -3.56
N ARG A 89 -6.02 4.66 -3.45
CA ARG A 89 -6.29 3.44 -4.22
C ARG A 89 -6.14 2.19 -3.33
N PRO A 90 -7.13 1.28 -3.30
CA PRO A 90 -7.00 0.03 -2.58
C PRO A 90 -5.83 -0.81 -3.11
N MET A 91 -4.98 -1.32 -2.22
CA MET A 91 -3.83 -2.17 -2.60
C MET A 91 -4.07 -3.65 -2.27
N THR A 92 -4.62 -3.92 -1.09
CA THR A 92 -4.87 -5.28 -0.60
C THR A 92 -5.96 -5.26 0.47
N GLY A 93 -6.57 -6.41 0.72
CA GLY A 93 -7.53 -6.55 1.80
C GLY A 93 -7.65 -8.00 2.28
N ARG A 94 -8.21 -8.16 3.47
CA ARG A 94 -8.48 -9.45 4.12
C ARG A 94 -9.87 -9.43 4.73
N PHE A 95 -10.50 -10.60 4.74
CA PHE A 95 -11.87 -10.83 5.19
C PHE A 95 -11.88 -12.13 5.99
N VAL A 96 -12.69 -12.21 7.05
CA VAL A 96 -12.92 -13.45 7.82
C VAL A 96 -13.63 -14.53 6.99
N THR A 97 -14.43 -14.13 6.00
CA THR A 97 -15.27 -14.99 5.15
C THR A 97 -14.56 -15.45 3.87
N GLY A 98 -14.99 -16.60 3.33
CA GLY A 98 -14.38 -17.25 2.16
C GLY A 98 -14.41 -16.43 0.87
N ARG A 99 -13.59 -16.82 -0.12
CA ARG A 99 -13.23 -16.08 -1.36
C ARG A 99 -14.33 -15.23 -2.02
N SER A 100 -15.60 -15.65 -2.01
CA SER A 100 -16.71 -14.95 -2.69
C SER A 100 -17.00 -13.56 -2.13
N GLU A 101 -16.78 -13.29 -0.83
CA GLU A 101 -16.97 -11.95 -0.25
C GLU A 101 -15.79 -11.00 -0.49
N SER A 102 -14.68 -11.52 -1.04
CA SER A 102 -13.47 -10.74 -1.38
C SER A 102 -13.42 -10.33 -2.84
N GLU A 103 -14.19 -10.97 -3.73
CA GLU A 103 -14.17 -10.75 -5.18
C GLU A 103 -14.50 -9.31 -5.58
N TRP A 104 -15.38 -8.63 -4.83
CA TRP A 104 -15.70 -7.24 -5.12
C TRP A 104 -14.47 -6.35 -4.98
N LEU A 105 -13.61 -6.58 -3.98
CA LEU A 105 -12.43 -5.76 -3.75
C LEU A 105 -11.41 -5.92 -4.87
N GLU A 106 -11.29 -7.11 -5.47
CA GLU A 106 -10.41 -7.36 -6.61
C GLU A 106 -10.71 -6.41 -7.78
N THR A 107 -11.98 -6.05 -7.99
CA THR A 107 -12.37 -5.09 -9.02
C THR A 107 -11.96 -3.65 -8.69
N TRP A 108 -11.66 -3.33 -7.43
CA TRP A 108 -11.27 -2.01 -6.95
C TRP A 108 -9.77 -1.85 -6.72
N ILE A 109 -9.00 -2.95 -6.67
CA ILE A 109 -7.54 -2.87 -6.51
C ILE A 109 -6.94 -1.97 -7.58
N ASP A 110 -6.04 -1.09 -7.14
CA ASP A 110 -5.35 -0.05 -7.93
C ASP A 110 -6.25 0.96 -8.65
N ARG A 111 -7.57 0.93 -8.45
CA ARG A 111 -8.46 1.99 -8.98
C ARG A 111 -8.30 3.26 -8.17
N PRO A 112 -7.99 4.41 -8.80
CA PRO A 112 -7.89 5.68 -8.09
C PRO A 112 -9.28 6.18 -7.70
N ILE A 113 -9.38 6.66 -6.46
CA ILE A 113 -10.55 7.34 -5.90
C ILE A 113 -10.09 8.74 -5.49
N GLU A 114 -10.76 9.77 -6.00
CA GLU A 114 -10.44 11.16 -5.70
C GLU A 114 -10.78 11.51 -4.25
N LEU A 115 -9.87 12.23 -3.59
CA LEU A 115 -10.07 12.82 -2.27
C LEU A 115 -10.81 14.16 -2.44
N ASP A 116 -12.13 14.08 -2.56
CA ASP A 116 -13.03 15.25 -2.49
C ASP A 116 -13.02 15.82 -1.06
N GLU A 117 -12.97 17.16 -0.92
CA GLU A 117 -12.91 17.89 0.37
C GLU A 117 -13.92 17.42 1.43
N MET A 118 -15.06 16.90 1.00
CA MET A 118 -16.13 16.49 1.91
C MET A 118 -16.03 15.03 2.37
N LEU A 119 -15.15 14.23 1.80
CA LEU A 119 -15.03 12.81 2.17
C LEU A 119 -14.35 12.63 3.53
N VAL A 120 -14.76 11.57 4.24
CA VAL A 120 -14.12 11.15 5.49
C VAL A 120 -12.62 10.90 5.27
N GLU A 121 -12.26 10.22 4.18
CA GLU A 121 -10.86 9.92 3.85
C GLU A 121 -10.02 11.20 3.68
N THR A 122 -10.60 12.27 3.12
CA THR A 122 -9.92 13.56 2.95
C THR A 122 -9.61 14.21 4.29
N ARG A 123 -10.56 14.14 5.24
CA ARG A 123 -10.31 14.59 6.62
C ARG A 123 -9.23 13.78 7.32
N VAL A 124 -9.23 12.46 7.14
CA VAL A 124 -8.18 11.59 7.71
C VAL A 124 -6.80 11.95 7.17
N VAL A 125 -6.71 12.20 5.85
CA VAL A 125 -5.48 12.63 5.19
C VAL A 125 -5.03 14.02 5.66
N HIS A 126 -5.96 14.95 5.90
CA HIS A 126 -5.64 16.30 6.35
C HIS A 126 -5.29 16.39 7.84
N ASP A 127 -6.10 15.78 8.70
CA ASP A 127 -6.00 15.91 10.16
C ASP A 127 -4.95 14.96 10.77
N HIS A 128 -4.51 13.95 10.01
CA HIS A 128 -3.63 12.87 10.48
C HIS A 128 -4.22 12.12 11.69
N GLN A 129 -5.55 12.05 11.78
CA GLN A 129 -6.26 11.39 12.89
C GLN A 129 -7.15 10.26 12.37
N PRO A 130 -7.35 9.20 13.17
CA PRO A 130 -8.28 8.14 12.84
C PRO A 130 -9.73 8.65 12.97
N VAL A 131 -10.62 8.11 12.12
CA VAL A 131 -12.05 8.44 12.15
C VAL A 131 -12.88 7.17 12.32
N LEU A 132 -13.86 7.24 13.21
CA LEU A 132 -14.95 6.27 13.31
C LEU A 132 -16.15 6.79 12.50
N VAL A 133 -16.60 5.99 11.54
CA VAL A 133 -17.85 6.20 10.82
C VAL A 133 -18.90 5.27 11.41
N GLU A 134 -19.76 5.81 12.28
CA GLU A 134 -20.79 5.03 12.97
C GLU A 134 -21.95 4.61 12.05
N ASP A 135 -22.24 5.42 11.02
CA ASP A 135 -23.31 5.19 10.07
C ASP A 135 -22.95 5.72 8.68
N THR A 136 -22.72 4.80 7.73
CA THR A 136 -22.36 5.14 6.35
C THR A 136 -23.51 5.76 5.57
N ALA A 137 -24.77 5.57 5.98
CA ALA A 137 -25.92 6.19 5.32
C ALA A 137 -25.99 7.70 5.59
N ARG A 138 -25.44 8.17 6.72
CA ARG A 138 -25.46 9.58 7.15
C ARG A 138 -24.14 10.30 6.96
N SER A 139 -23.10 9.58 6.55
CA SER A 139 -21.74 10.11 6.43
C SER A 139 -21.35 10.34 4.97
N ARG A 140 -20.50 11.33 4.72
CA ARG A 140 -19.88 11.58 3.41
C ARG A 140 -18.77 10.57 3.15
N VAL A 141 -19.14 9.41 2.63
CA VAL A 141 -18.24 8.30 2.30
C VAL A 141 -18.26 8.04 0.80
N TYR A 142 -17.19 7.44 0.26
CA TYR A 142 -17.16 7.05 -1.15
C TYR A 142 -18.08 5.85 -1.40
N ARG A 143 -19.36 6.15 -1.70
CA ARG A 143 -20.46 5.18 -1.78
C ARG A 143 -20.21 3.98 -2.69
N PRO A 144 -19.65 4.14 -3.92
CA PRO A 144 -19.49 3.02 -4.84
C PRO A 144 -18.67 1.86 -4.26
N MET A 145 -17.62 2.17 -3.52
CA MET A 145 -16.76 1.15 -2.93
C MET A 145 -17.24 0.74 -1.54
N ILE A 146 -17.55 1.71 -0.66
CA ILE A 146 -17.83 1.45 0.75
C ILE A 146 -19.20 0.81 0.95
N ILE A 147 -20.23 1.31 0.24
CA ILE A 147 -21.62 0.89 0.44
C ILE A 147 -22.04 -0.09 -0.66
N ASP A 148 -21.90 0.28 -1.93
CA ASP A 148 -22.52 -0.49 -3.01
C ASP A 148 -21.79 -1.83 -3.24
N ALA A 149 -20.46 -1.80 -3.27
CA ALA A 149 -19.64 -3.00 -3.38
C ALA A 149 -19.36 -3.65 -2.01
N GLY A 150 -18.82 -2.87 -1.06
CA GLY A 150 -18.36 -3.36 0.23
C GLY A 150 -19.46 -3.59 1.28
N ARG A 151 -20.68 -3.08 1.06
CA ARG A 151 -21.83 -3.24 1.97
C ARG A 151 -21.53 -2.88 3.43
N SER A 152 -20.65 -1.91 3.66
CA SER A 152 -20.27 -1.48 5.01
C SER A 152 -21.32 -0.52 5.60
N GLY A 153 -21.82 -0.85 6.79
CA GLY A 153 -22.74 0.01 7.55
C GLY A 153 -22.03 0.95 8.54
N SER A 154 -20.82 0.59 8.96
CA SER A 154 -19.96 1.35 9.87
C SER A 154 -18.53 0.87 9.69
N TYR A 155 -17.55 1.75 9.78
CA TYR A 155 -16.14 1.38 9.68
C TYR A 155 -15.25 2.36 10.42
N VAL A 156 -14.02 1.94 10.67
CA VAL A 156 -12.93 2.80 11.15
C VAL A 156 -11.90 2.96 10.06
N VAL A 157 -11.31 4.15 9.99
CA VAL A 157 -10.23 4.47 9.06
C VAL A 157 -9.11 5.19 9.78
N ALA A 158 -7.87 4.79 9.52
CA ALA A 158 -6.68 5.35 10.14
C ALA A 158 -5.61 5.69 9.10
N PRO A 159 -4.93 6.84 9.23
CA PRO A 159 -3.82 7.19 8.35
C PRO A 159 -2.56 6.43 8.76
N VAL A 160 -1.79 6.00 7.75
CA VAL A 160 -0.41 5.57 7.92
C VAL A 160 0.49 6.74 7.55
N VAL A 161 1.15 7.31 8.55
CA VAL A 161 2.02 8.48 8.40
C VAL A 161 3.47 8.04 8.31
N VAL A 162 4.20 8.55 7.30
CA VAL A 162 5.63 8.35 7.12
C VAL A 162 6.26 9.70 6.86
N ARG A 163 7.30 10.06 7.62
CA ARG A 163 7.98 11.37 7.54
C ARG A 163 7.02 12.58 7.58
N GLY A 164 5.90 12.44 8.31
CA GLY A 164 4.90 13.50 8.46
C GLY A 164 3.83 13.53 7.36
N GLU A 165 3.90 12.67 6.36
CA GLU A 165 2.94 12.59 5.25
C GLU A 165 2.08 11.34 5.34
N VAL A 166 0.80 11.45 4.99
CA VAL A 166 -0.09 10.28 4.90
C VAL A 166 0.17 9.54 3.60
N VAL A 167 0.78 8.36 3.70
CA VAL A 167 1.14 7.51 2.54
C VAL A 167 0.15 6.38 2.29
N ALA A 168 -0.68 6.07 3.29
CA ALA A 168 -1.67 5.00 3.21
C ALA A 168 -2.87 5.28 4.13
N LEU A 169 -3.99 4.64 3.81
CA LEU A 169 -5.17 4.55 4.65
C LEU A 169 -5.41 3.08 4.97
N LEU A 170 -5.64 2.79 6.25
CA LEU A 170 -6.15 1.51 6.70
C LEU A 170 -7.64 1.67 6.99
N HIS A 171 -8.48 0.86 6.35
CA HIS A 171 -9.90 0.75 6.61
C HIS A 171 -10.17 -0.59 7.28
N ALA A 172 -10.99 -0.62 8.33
CA ALA A 172 -11.41 -1.87 8.94
C ALA A 172 -12.87 -1.80 9.44
N ASP A 173 -13.55 -2.94 9.38
CA ASP A 173 -14.87 -3.12 9.97
C ASP A 173 -15.11 -4.57 10.40
N HIS A 174 -16.32 -4.85 10.88
CA HIS A 174 -16.74 -6.17 11.36
C HIS A 174 -17.53 -6.98 10.32
N GLY A 175 -17.49 -6.61 9.04
CA GLY A 175 -18.29 -7.28 8.00
C GLY A 175 -18.10 -8.82 8.01
N PRO A 176 -19.13 -9.64 7.73
CA PRO A 176 -20.57 -9.38 7.57
C PRO A 176 -21.37 -9.45 8.90
N VAL A 177 -20.70 -9.41 10.06
CA VAL A 177 -21.38 -9.44 11.36
C VAL A 177 -22.11 -8.12 11.57
N SER A 178 -23.33 -8.13 12.11
CA SER A 178 -24.14 -6.94 12.42
C SER A 178 -23.56 -6.06 13.55
N LYS A 179 -22.32 -6.32 13.97
CA LYS A 179 -21.62 -5.51 14.97
C LYS A 179 -21.19 -4.20 14.31
N ARG A 180 -21.62 -3.07 14.89
CA ARG A 180 -21.12 -1.75 14.50
C ARG A 180 -19.74 -1.48 15.10
N CYS A 181 -18.93 -0.69 14.40
CA CYS A 181 -17.66 -0.22 14.93
C CYS A 181 -17.87 0.77 16.07
N ASP A 182 -16.96 0.75 17.05
CA ASP A 182 -16.97 1.64 18.21
C ASP A 182 -15.64 2.40 18.38
N GLY A 183 -15.52 3.16 19.48
CA GLY A 183 -14.29 3.91 19.79
C GLY A 183 -13.09 3.00 20.05
N VAL A 184 -13.31 1.78 20.57
CA VAL A 184 -12.24 0.81 20.79
C VAL A 184 -11.67 0.32 19.46
N ASP A 185 -12.53 0.06 18.47
CA ASP A 185 -12.11 -0.28 17.12
C ASP A 185 -11.23 0.81 16.50
N ARG A 186 -11.58 2.08 16.70
CA ARG A 186 -10.80 3.22 16.22
C ARG A 186 -9.42 3.25 16.87
N ASP A 187 -9.36 3.09 18.19
CA ASP A 187 -8.12 3.18 18.96
C ASP A 187 -7.18 1.99 18.67
N VAL A 188 -7.75 0.79 18.48
CA VAL A 188 -7.06 -0.41 18.00
C VAL A 188 -6.47 -0.19 16.61
N LEU A 189 -7.28 0.26 15.65
CA LEU A 189 -6.81 0.50 14.29
C LEU A 189 -5.74 1.60 14.25
N TRP A 190 -5.90 2.64 15.06
CA TRP A 190 -4.93 3.72 15.16
C TRP A 190 -3.60 3.27 15.74
N THR A 191 -3.64 2.46 16.80
CA THR A 191 -2.43 1.88 17.41
C THR A 191 -1.70 1.00 16.40
N PHE A 192 -2.44 0.18 15.65
CA PHE A 192 -1.88 -0.63 14.57
C PHE A 192 -1.25 0.24 13.48
N ALA A 193 -1.95 1.26 12.99
CA ALA A 193 -1.50 2.14 11.91
C ALA A 193 -0.20 2.88 12.25
N GLN A 194 -0.08 3.38 13.47
CA GLN A 194 1.15 4.03 13.96
C GLN A 194 2.32 3.05 13.99
N GLY A 195 2.12 1.86 14.56
CA GLY A 195 3.15 0.81 14.59
C GLY A 195 3.56 0.35 13.20
N PHE A 196 2.58 0.15 12.32
CA PHE A 196 2.79 -0.20 10.92
C PHE A 196 3.60 0.87 10.18
N GLY A 197 3.25 2.15 10.33
CA GLY A 197 3.96 3.27 9.70
C GLY A 197 5.44 3.33 10.07
N LEU A 198 5.76 3.15 11.36
CA LEU A 198 7.15 3.10 11.85
C LEU A 198 7.94 1.94 11.25
N ILE A 199 7.34 0.74 11.18
CA ILE A 199 7.99 -0.43 10.59
C ILE A 199 8.17 -0.23 9.07
N TYR A 200 7.15 0.32 8.41
CA TYR A 200 7.16 0.58 6.97
C TYR A 200 8.25 1.60 6.60
N GLU A 201 8.34 2.72 7.32
CA GLU A 201 9.40 3.72 7.14
C GLU A 201 10.79 3.09 7.33
N ARG A 202 10.98 2.33 8.40
CA ARG A 202 12.26 1.63 8.66
C ARG A 202 12.62 0.68 7.52
N LEU A 203 11.65 -0.07 6.98
CA LEU A 203 11.90 -1.02 5.90
C LEU A 203 12.19 -0.31 4.58
N LEU A 204 11.47 0.77 4.25
CA LEU A 204 11.77 1.59 3.08
C LEU A 204 13.19 2.15 3.13
N LEU A 205 13.59 2.72 4.28
CA LEU A 205 14.94 3.21 4.50
C LEU A 205 16.00 2.12 4.36
N ALA A 206 15.73 0.93 4.92
CA ALA A 206 16.66 -0.20 4.83
C ALA A 206 16.79 -0.73 3.39
N GLU A 207 15.72 -0.74 2.62
CA GLU A 207 15.71 -1.14 1.21
C GLU A 207 16.45 -0.11 0.34
N GLU A 208 16.20 1.19 0.55
CA GLU A 208 16.89 2.28 -0.13
C GLU A 208 18.39 2.26 0.15
N TYR A 209 18.79 2.10 1.41
CA TYR A 209 20.19 2.01 1.81
C TYR A 209 20.90 0.81 1.18
N ARG A 210 20.24 -0.36 1.16
CA ARG A 210 20.79 -1.56 0.48
C ARG A 210 20.98 -1.30 -1.01
N ALA A 211 19.99 -0.70 -1.67
CA ALA A 211 20.09 -0.35 -3.09
C ALA A 211 21.24 0.61 -3.37
N GLN A 212 21.43 1.64 -2.52
CA GLN A 212 22.55 2.59 -2.65
C GLN A 212 23.91 1.90 -2.47
N ARG A 213 24.03 1.01 -1.47
CA ARG A 213 25.26 0.24 -1.25
C ARG A 213 25.61 -0.66 -2.44
N THR A 214 24.61 -1.35 -3.01
CA THR A 214 24.82 -2.16 -4.21
C THR A 214 25.31 -1.31 -5.36
N ARG A 215 24.67 -0.16 -5.65
CA ARG A 215 25.12 0.76 -6.71
C ARG A 215 26.56 1.26 -6.50
N LEU A 216 26.92 1.64 -5.27
CA LEU A 216 28.29 2.06 -4.95
C LEU A 216 29.30 0.93 -5.14
N HIS A 217 28.96 -0.27 -4.69
CA HIS A 217 29.82 -1.44 -4.85
C HIS A 217 30.03 -1.78 -6.33
N ASP A 218 28.96 -1.74 -7.14
CA ASP A 218 29.03 -1.99 -8.57
C ASP A 218 29.89 -0.94 -9.29
N ALA A 219 29.71 0.35 -8.96
CA ALA A 219 30.52 1.44 -9.53
C ALA A 219 32.02 1.32 -9.16
N LEU A 220 32.33 0.94 -7.91
CA LEU A 220 33.71 0.69 -7.48
C LEU A 220 34.31 -0.52 -8.20
N ALA A 221 33.56 -1.62 -8.36
CA ALA A 221 33.99 -2.80 -9.09
C ALA A 221 34.27 -2.47 -10.56
N SER A 222 33.40 -1.71 -11.23
CA SER A 222 33.62 -1.24 -12.60
C SER A 222 34.88 -0.37 -12.71
N THR A 223 35.10 0.55 -11.76
CA THR A 223 36.30 1.40 -11.73
C THR A 223 37.57 0.56 -11.53
N GLN A 224 37.53 -0.41 -10.62
CA GLN A 224 38.65 -1.31 -10.39
C GLN A 224 38.94 -2.17 -11.63
N HIS A 225 37.92 -2.64 -12.35
CA HIS A 225 38.11 -3.31 -13.63
C HIS A 225 38.84 -2.42 -14.64
N LEU A 226 38.45 -1.15 -14.80
CA LEU A 226 39.13 -0.20 -15.70
C LEU A 226 40.60 0.05 -15.30
N LEU A 227 40.90 0.11 -14.01
CA LEU A 227 42.26 0.31 -13.50
C LEU A 227 43.12 -0.96 -13.54
N SER A 228 42.48 -2.13 -13.49
CA SER A 228 43.14 -3.44 -13.51
C SER A 228 43.25 -4.02 -14.93
N SER A 229 42.56 -3.43 -15.91
CA SER A 229 42.82 -3.69 -17.32
C SER A 229 44.29 -3.36 -17.59
N PRO A 230 45.12 -4.34 -17.98
CA PRO A 230 46.50 -4.05 -18.28
C PRO A 230 46.54 -3.02 -19.40
N SER A 231 47.26 -1.92 -19.19
CA SER A 231 47.78 -1.07 -20.24
C SER A 231 48.66 -1.94 -21.14
N GLY A 232 48.04 -2.71 -22.04
CA GLY A 232 48.67 -3.58 -23.01
C GLY A 232 48.62 -2.90 -24.37
N ASP A 233 49.74 -2.30 -24.74
CA ASP A 233 50.17 -2.01 -26.10
C ASP A 233 49.16 -1.34 -27.05
N LEU A 234 49.11 -0.01 -26.97
CA LEU A 234 48.91 0.82 -28.16
C LEU A 234 50.21 1.61 -28.41
N VAL A 235 51.21 0.93 -28.96
CA VAL A 235 52.11 1.56 -29.93
C VAL A 235 51.46 1.35 -31.29
N PRO A 236 50.82 2.35 -31.91
CA PRO A 236 50.47 2.26 -33.32
C PRO A 236 51.77 2.48 -34.10
N ASP A 237 52.31 1.40 -34.61
CA ASP A 237 53.25 1.44 -35.73
C ASP A 237 52.47 1.89 -36.97
N GLY A 238 52.98 2.89 -37.69
CA GLY A 238 52.42 3.35 -38.96
C GLY A 238 51.52 4.59 -38.87
N ILE A 239 52.13 5.74 -39.16
CA ILE A 239 51.45 6.96 -39.60
C ILE A 239 51.01 6.68 -41.05
N ASP A 240 49.71 6.58 -41.31
CA ASP A 240 49.17 6.76 -42.67
C ASP A 240 48.18 7.92 -42.66
N GLU A 241 48.56 8.99 -43.34
CA GLU A 241 47.81 10.24 -43.45
C GLU A 241 46.71 10.09 -44.51
N GLY A 242 45.44 10.28 -44.10
CA GLY A 242 44.38 10.61 -45.06
C GLY A 242 42.98 10.15 -44.68
N GLY A 243 42.28 10.89 -43.81
CA GLY A 243 40.83 10.75 -43.63
C GLY A 243 40.30 11.36 -42.33
N PRO A 244 39.13 12.03 -42.32
CA PRO A 244 38.90 13.19 -41.45
C PRO A 244 38.48 12.86 -40.00
N LEU A 245 38.90 13.78 -39.13
CA LEU A 245 38.49 13.98 -37.75
C LEU A 245 36.96 13.99 -37.59
N CYS A 246 36.42 12.99 -36.88
CA CYS A 246 35.17 13.09 -36.13
C CYS A 246 35.23 12.15 -34.92
N GLY A 247 35.75 12.64 -33.81
CA GLY A 247 35.54 12.04 -32.50
C GLY A 247 34.44 12.80 -31.77
N PRO A 248 33.29 12.19 -31.45
CA PRO A 248 32.42 12.68 -30.41
C PRO A 248 33.00 12.20 -29.07
N LEU A 249 33.46 13.16 -28.27
CA LEU A 249 33.52 13.04 -26.81
C LEU A 249 32.10 12.76 -26.28
N LEU A 250 32.01 11.92 -25.24
CA LEU A 250 30.81 11.55 -24.46
C LEU A 250 29.84 10.57 -25.15
N GLY A 251 30.08 9.27 -24.96
CA GLY A 251 29.09 8.23 -25.28
C GLY A 251 29.32 6.84 -24.65
N GLY A 252 30.43 6.61 -23.95
CA GLY A 252 30.81 5.27 -23.49
C GLY A 252 30.50 4.99 -22.02
N VAL A 253 29.22 4.94 -21.62
CA VAL A 253 28.79 4.15 -20.44
C VAL A 253 27.34 3.69 -20.64
N LEU A 254 27.06 2.85 -21.64
CA LEU A 254 25.89 1.96 -21.69
C LEU A 254 26.12 0.91 -22.79
N ASP A 255 26.89 -0.15 -22.53
CA ASP A 255 26.60 -1.48 -23.07
C ASP A 255 27.53 -2.56 -22.48
N GLU A 256 26.96 -3.39 -21.61
CA GLU A 256 27.30 -4.79 -21.28
C GLU A 256 26.41 -5.13 -20.08
N VAL A 257 25.36 -5.95 -20.18
CA VAL A 257 25.42 -7.38 -20.48
C VAL A 257 24.06 -7.83 -21.05
N VAL A 258 24.08 -8.34 -22.29
CA VAL A 258 23.12 -9.35 -22.75
C VAL A 258 23.93 -10.59 -23.13
N GLY A 259 23.67 -11.70 -22.44
CA GLY A 259 24.09 -13.04 -22.81
C GLY A 259 22.89 -13.99 -22.84
N PRO A 260 22.92 -15.07 -23.65
CA PRO A 260 21.77 -15.53 -24.44
C PRO A 260 21.09 -16.82 -23.91
N GLN A 261 20.01 -17.23 -24.61
CA GLN A 261 19.37 -18.57 -24.76
C GLN A 261 17.85 -18.49 -24.52
N ALA A 262 16.94 -19.15 -25.24
CA ALA A 262 16.83 -19.69 -26.60
C ALA A 262 15.40 -20.30 -26.67
N VAL A 263 14.63 -19.95 -27.72
CA VAL A 263 13.59 -20.71 -28.49
C VAL A 263 12.48 -21.44 -27.70
N GLU A 264 11.17 -21.22 -27.91
CA GLU A 264 10.32 -21.67 -29.04
C GLU A 264 9.14 -20.69 -29.26
N SER A 265 8.98 -20.12 -30.46
CA SER A 265 8.30 -20.64 -31.66
C SER A 265 6.76 -20.69 -31.56
N GLY A 266 6.11 -19.83 -32.35
CA GLY A 266 4.67 -19.72 -32.49
C GLY A 266 4.31 -18.53 -33.38
N ALA A 267 4.32 -18.76 -34.69
CA ALA A 267 4.01 -17.79 -35.73
C ALA A 267 2.56 -17.29 -35.69
N GLY A 268 2.36 -16.05 -36.15
CA GLY A 268 1.12 -15.59 -36.77
C GLY A 268 0.37 -14.49 -36.04
N THR A 269 0.55 -13.24 -36.46
CA THR A 269 -0.43 -12.45 -37.23
C THR A 269 -0.09 -10.97 -37.14
N LEU A 270 -0.24 -10.30 -38.29
CA LEU A 270 0.05 -8.90 -38.58
C LEU A 270 -0.36 -7.95 -37.45
N ALA A 271 0.57 -7.03 -37.14
CA ALA A 271 0.41 -5.94 -36.20
C ALA A 271 -0.70 -5.00 -36.66
N GLU A 272 -1.88 -5.18 -36.09
CA GLU A 272 -2.89 -4.14 -35.98
C GLU A 272 -2.37 -3.15 -34.93
N VAL A 273 -1.93 -1.98 -35.40
CA VAL A 273 -1.60 -0.85 -34.51
C VAL A 273 -2.93 -0.39 -33.94
N THR A 274 -3.31 -0.91 -32.77
CA THR A 274 -4.41 -0.34 -32.02
C THR A 274 -3.92 0.97 -31.44
N GLU A 275 -4.53 2.08 -31.86
CA GLU A 275 -4.39 3.41 -31.26
C GLU A 275 -5.02 3.45 -29.84
N GLU A 276 -4.76 2.43 -29.02
CA GLU A 276 -5.14 2.46 -27.62
C GLU A 276 -4.18 3.40 -26.89
N PRO A 277 -4.69 4.50 -26.29
CA PRO A 277 -3.84 5.40 -25.55
C PRO A 277 -3.19 4.66 -24.37
N LEU A 278 -1.96 5.05 -24.04
CA LEU A 278 -1.28 4.56 -22.85
C LEU A 278 -2.12 4.94 -21.62
N THR A 279 -2.27 4.00 -20.69
CA THR A 279 -2.82 4.27 -19.37
C THR A 279 -1.85 5.15 -18.58
N SER A 280 -2.32 5.84 -17.53
CA SER A 280 -1.44 6.66 -16.68
C SER A 280 -0.27 5.82 -16.14
N ARG A 281 -0.52 4.57 -15.75
CA ARG A 281 0.54 3.69 -15.25
C ARG A 281 1.55 3.27 -16.30
N GLU A 282 1.10 3.08 -17.54
CA GLU A 282 2.00 2.81 -18.67
C GLU A 282 2.83 4.05 -19.03
N ARG A 283 2.28 5.26 -18.86
CA ARG A 283 3.04 6.52 -19.00
C ARG A 283 4.10 6.67 -17.91
N ASP A 284 3.76 6.49 -16.63
CA ASP A 284 4.73 6.55 -15.53
C ASP A 284 5.91 5.59 -15.77
N VAL A 285 5.59 4.36 -16.20
CA VAL A 285 6.61 3.35 -16.53
C VAL A 285 7.43 3.79 -17.74
N LEU A 286 6.83 4.35 -18.78
CA LEU A 286 7.51 4.81 -19.99
C LEU A 286 8.41 6.04 -19.73
N GLU A 287 7.99 6.96 -18.88
CA GLU A 287 8.78 8.13 -18.46
C GLU A 287 10.02 7.68 -17.67
N LEU A 288 9.83 6.79 -16.69
CA LEU A 288 10.94 6.18 -15.97
C LEU A 288 11.83 5.33 -16.91
N MET A 289 11.25 4.73 -17.95
CA MET A 289 12.03 4.04 -18.96
C MET A 289 12.94 5.00 -19.74
N ALA A 290 12.42 6.17 -20.10
CA ALA A 290 13.09 7.20 -20.89
C ALA A 290 14.28 7.83 -20.15
N VAL A 291 14.19 7.96 -18.82
CA VAL A 291 15.33 8.38 -17.97
C VAL A 291 16.32 7.25 -17.65
N GLY A 292 16.12 6.05 -18.22
CA GLY A 292 17.05 4.93 -18.10
C GLY A 292 16.82 4.00 -16.89
N ALA A 293 15.70 4.13 -16.17
CA ALA A 293 15.45 3.30 -14.98
C ALA A 293 15.23 1.82 -15.32
N THR A 294 15.90 0.91 -14.62
CA THR A 294 15.72 -0.55 -14.79
C THR A 294 14.39 -1.02 -14.22
N ASN A 295 13.89 -2.20 -14.62
CA ASN A 295 12.61 -2.70 -14.11
C ASN A 295 12.56 -2.80 -12.56
N PRO A 296 13.64 -3.18 -11.84
CA PRO A 296 13.68 -3.09 -10.39
C PRO A 296 13.61 -1.65 -9.85
N MET A 297 14.23 -0.68 -10.53
CA MET A 297 14.16 0.73 -10.15
C MET A 297 12.75 1.28 -10.35
N ILE A 298 12.13 1.01 -11.50
CA ILE A 298 10.73 1.36 -11.78
C ILE A 298 9.80 0.68 -10.75
N ALA A 299 10.07 -0.57 -10.39
CA ALA A 299 9.29 -1.30 -9.39
C ALA A 299 9.41 -0.65 -8.00
N SER A 300 10.60 -0.18 -7.64
CA SER A 300 10.85 0.56 -6.39
C SER A 300 10.17 1.92 -6.41
N GLU A 301 10.36 2.70 -7.48
CA GLU A 301 9.84 4.06 -7.63
C GLU A 301 8.31 4.08 -7.61
N LEU A 302 7.71 3.14 -8.33
CA LEU A 302 6.26 3.01 -8.43
C LEU A 302 5.67 2.14 -7.31
N VAL A 303 6.52 1.58 -6.45
CA VAL A 303 6.17 0.67 -5.34
C VAL A 303 5.22 -0.45 -5.82
N ILE A 304 5.64 -1.16 -6.87
CA ILE A 304 4.96 -2.33 -7.46
C ILE A 304 5.97 -3.47 -7.65
N SER A 305 5.51 -4.65 -8.08
CA SER A 305 6.44 -5.76 -8.32
C SER A 305 7.22 -5.61 -9.63
N ALA A 306 8.47 -6.09 -9.68
CA ALA A 306 9.24 -6.15 -10.93
C ALA A 306 8.54 -7.01 -12.01
N SER A 307 7.75 -8.02 -11.62
CA SER A 307 6.87 -8.76 -12.55
C SER A 307 5.75 -7.89 -13.10
N THR A 308 5.14 -7.03 -12.28
CA THR A 308 4.12 -6.06 -12.69
C THR A 308 4.73 -5.04 -13.67
N VAL A 309 5.94 -4.54 -13.40
CA VAL A 309 6.68 -3.69 -14.35
C VAL A 309 6.93 -4.41 -15.67
N LYS A 310 7.37 -5.67 -15.65
CA LYS A 310 7.56 -6.46 -16.89
C LYS A 310 6.25 -6.56 -17.68
N SER A 311 5.11 -6.76 -17.02
CA SER A 311 3.80 -6.76 -17.67
C SER A 311 3.45 -5.40 -18.27
N HIS A 312 3.67 -4.30 -17.56
CA HIS A 312 3.48 -2.95 -18.09
C HIS A 312 4.38 -2.67 -19.29
N VAL A 313 5.67 -3.02 -19.22
CA VAL A 313 6.61 -2.88 -20.35
C VAL A 313 6.12 -3.67 -21.56
N ARG A 314 5.66 -4.91 -21.37
CA ARG A 314 5.08 -5.71 -22.48
C ARG A 314 3.86 -5.03 -23.11
N HIS A 315 2.99 -4.42 -22.32
CA HIS A 315 1.83 -3.71 -22.82
C HIS A 315 2.21 -2.41 -23.55
N ILE A 316 3.17 -1.65 -23.02
CA ILE A 316 3.72 -0.44 -23.65
C ILE A 316 4.31 -0.79 -25.02
N LEU A 317 5.14 -1.83 -25.12
CA LEU A 317 5.73 -2.26 -26.38
C LEU A 317 4.66 -2.62 -27.41
N ARG A 318 3.62 -3.34 -26.99
CA ARG A 318 2.49 -3.70 -27.85
C ARG A 318 1.73 -2.47 -28.35
N LYS A 319 1.35 -1.56 -27.45
CA LYS A 319 0.57 -0.35 -27.77
C LYS A 319 1.36 0.64 -28.62
N LEU A 320 2.66 0.78 -28.34
CA LEU A 320 3.54 1.65 -29.13
C LEU A 320 4.04 0.98 -30.40
N GLY A 321 3.69 -0.28 -30.69
CA GLY A 321 4.21 -1.05 -31.84
C GLY A 321 5.74 -1.15 -31.86
N ALA A 322 6.38 -1.15 -30.68
CA ALA A 322 7.82 -1.16 -30.52
C ALA A 322 8.32 -2.59 -30.25
N VAL A 323 9.39 -3.00 -30.94
CA VAL A 323 9.96 -4.35 -30.79
C VAL A 323 10.88 -4.47 -29.58
N ASN A 324 11.39 -3.35 -29.07
CA ASN A 324 12.26 -3.32 -27.90
C ASN A 324 12.14 -1.99 -27.13
N ARG A 325 12.73 -2.00 -25.94
CA ARG A 325 12.73 -0.86 -25.01
C ARG A 325 13.29 0.43 -25.64
N ALA A 326 14.40 0.34 -26.37
CA ALA A 326 15.02 1.49 -27.00
C ALA A 326 14.10 2.14 -28.05
N GLN A 327 13.42 1.31 -28.86
CA GLN A 327 12.47 1.80 -29.86
C GLN A 327 11.24 2.46 -29.22
N ALA A 328 10.73 1.93 -28.11
CA ALA A 328 9.63 2.56 -27.38
C ALA A 328 10.03 3.93 -26.81
N ILE A 329 11.23 4.04 -26.25
CA ILE A 329 11.78 5.32 -25.75
C ILE A 329 11.96 6.31 -26.89
N ALA A 330 12.52 5.88 -28.03
CA ALA A 330 12.70 6.74 -29.20
C ALA A 330 11.36 7.28 -29.75
N ARG A 331 10.30 6.47 -29.77
CA ARG A 331 8.96 6.92 -30.19
C ARG A 331 8.32 7.90 -29.19
N TYR A 332 8.55 7.68 -27.90
CA TYR A 332 8.10 8.57 -26.84
C TYR A 332 8.79 9.94 -26.92
N LEU A 333 10.11 9.97 -27.09
CA LEU A 333 10.88 11.21 -27.20
C LEU A 333 10.72 11.91 -28.56
N GLY A 334 10.36 11.16 -29.60
CA GLY A 334 10.13 11.68 -30.96
C GLY A 334 8.69 12.16 -31.22
N SER A 335 7.78 11.98 -30.27
CA SER A 335 6.41 12.51 -30.31
C SER A 335 6.31 13.63 -29.27
N PRO A 336 6.76 14.86 -29.57
CA PRO A 336 6.46 15.98 -28.68
C PRO A 336 4.94 16.16 -28.63
N ASP A 337 4.40 16.37 -27.42
CA ASP A 337 3.00 16.73 -27.17
C ASP A 337 2.52 17.88 -28.06
#